data_AF-A0A2K2F9V9-F1
#
_entry.id   AF-A0A2K2F9V9-F1
#
_cell.length_a   1.000
_cell.length_b   1.000
_cell.length_c   1.000
_cell.angle_alpha   90.00
_cell.angle_beta   90.00
_cell.angle_gamma   90.00
#
_symmetry.space_group_name_H-M   'P 1'
#
loop_
_entity.id
_entity.type
_entity.pdbx_description
1 polymer ?
#
loop_
_entity_poly.entity_id
_entity_poly.type
_entity_poly.pdbx_seq_one_letter_code
_entity_poly.pdbx_strand_id
1 'polypeptide(L)'
;MKREGIAKYIAFSVFGFAVLVAGLVGAILLPGAKGVMLTLPYVCVGIGAGIFGGNLGTAIRLHLIRKDPKLAKRAEIEAKDERNIAISNKAKAKAYDLVQIVFGVLLLAFALIQVDMYVILTLVAADLFIVFSMIYYLNKYQKEM
;
A
#
# COMPACT_ATOMS: atom_id res chain seq x y z
N MET A 1 26.22 6.78 4.19
CA MET A 1 24.81 6.36 4.35
C MET A 1 24.69 5.20 5.33
N LYS A 2 24.16 5.46 6.53
CA LYS A 2 24.20 4.61 7.74
C LYS A 2 23.48 3.26 7.56
N ARG A 3 24.10 2.18 8.06
CA ARG A 3 23.54 0.81 8.15
C ARG A 3 22.15 0.73 8.79
N GLU A 4 21.81 1.71 9.62
CA GLU A 4 20.55 1.84 10.35
C GLU A 4 19.30 1.91 9.45
N GLY A 5 19.42 2.43 8.22
CA GLY A 5 18.26 2.56 7.32
C GLY A 5 17.70 1.20 6.87
N ILE A 6 18.56 0.31 6.37
CA ILE A 6 18.13 -1.02 5.88
C ILE A 6 17.60 -1.89 7.01
N ALA A 7 18.29 -1.88 8.15
CA ALA A 7 17.90 -2.71 9.30
C ALA A 7 16.48 -2.37 9.79
N LYS A 8 16.08 -1.09 9.75
CA LYS A 8 14.71 -0.65 10.08
C LYS A 8 13.69 -1.24 9.11
N TYR A 9 13.91 -1.15 7.80
CA TYR A 9 12.99 -1.71 6.81
C TYR A 9 12.91 -3.24 6.90
N ILE A 10 14.02 -3.93 7.14
CA ILE A 10 14.02 -5.37 7.37
C ILE A 10 13.24 -5.71 8.65
N ALA A 11 13.46 -4.99 9.75
CA ALA A 11 12.73 -5.20 11.00
C ALA A 11 11.22 -5.00 10.82
N PHE A 12 10.79 -3.92 10.14
CA PHE A 12 9.38 -3.71 9.83
C PHE A 12 8.81 -4.77 8.89
N SER A 13 9.59 -5.24 7.93
CA SER A 13 9.19 -6.34 7.05
C SER A 13 8.98 -7.64 7.84
N VAL A 14 9.92 -8.02 8.71
CA VAL A 14 9.80 -9.20 9.57
C VAL A 14 8.59 -9.08 10.51
N PHE A 15 8.39 -7.90 11.10
CA PHE A 15 7.22 -7.64 11.94
C PHE A 15 5.91 -7.78 11.16
N GLY A 16 5.82 -7.16 9.97
CA GLY A 16 4.66 -7.29 9.10
C GLY A 16 4.39 -8.74 8.67
N PHE A 17 5.45 -9.50 8.39
CA PHE A 17 5.35 -10.92 8.07
C PHE A 17 4.85 -11.75 9.24
N ALA A 18 5.34 -11.49 10.47
CA ALA A 18 4.88 -12.19 11.67
C ALA A 18 3.38 -11.91 11.92
N VAL A 19 2.94 -10.66 11.76
CA VAL A 19 1.52 -10.28 11.89
C VAL A 19 0.66 -10.95 10.80
N LEU A 20 1.16 -11.02 9.56
CA LEU A 20 0.48 -11.71 8.46
C LEU A 20 0.30 -13.21 8.76
N VAL A 21 1.38 -13.89 9.18
CA VAL A 21 1.35 -15.32 9.52
C VAL A 21 0.42 -15.58 10.70
N ALA A 22 0.49 -14.75 11.75
CA ALA A 22 -0.42 -14.86 12.89
C ALA A 22 -1.89 -14.68 12.47
N GLY A 23 -2.18 -13.74 11.56
CA GLY A 23 -3.51 -13.56 10.99
C GLY A 23 -3.98 -14.77 10.19
N LEU A 24 -3.14 -15.35 9.34
CA LEU A 24 -3.47 -16.56 8.57
C LEU A 24 -3.69 -17.77 9.48
N VAL A 25 -2.80 -17.99 10.45
CA VAL A 25 -2.91 -19.07 11.44
C VAL A 25 -4.19 -18.90 12.28
N GLY A 26 -4.49 -17.69 12.73
CA GLY A 26 -5.72 -17.37 13.44
C GLY A 26 -6.98 -17.65 12.61
N ALA A 27 -6.97 -17.31 11.31
CA ALA A 27 -8.10 -17.56 10.42
C ALA A 27 -8.36 -19.07 10.21
N ILE A 28 -7.31 -19.90 10.22
CA ILE A 28 -7.43 -21.36 10.05
C ILE A 28 -7.79 -22.06 11.36
N LEU A 29 -7.23 -21.63 12.50
CA LEU A 29 -7.41 -22.29 13.79
C LEU A 29 -8.70 -21.90 14.53
N LEU A 30 -9.36 -20.80 14.14
CA LEU A 30 -10.56 -20.29 14.81
C LEU A 30 -11.81 -20.25 13.89
N PRO A 31 -12.20 -21.37 13.24
CA PRO A 31 -13.32 -21.38 12.30
C PRO A 31 -14.69 -21.12 12.97
N GLY A 32 -14.80 -21.25 14.30
CA GLY A 32 -16.02 -21.02 15.08
C GLY A 32 -16.08 -19.71 15.86
N ALA A 33 -15.09 -18.82 15.69
CA ALA A 33 -15.06 -17.55 16.39
C ALA A 33 -16.24 -16.64 15.96
N LYS A 34 -16.82 -15.92 16.91
CA LYS A 34 -17.91 -14.96 16.67
C LYS A 34 -17.49 -13.54 17.05
N GLY A 35 -18.06 -12.56 16.38
CA GLY A 35 -17.80 -11.13 16.64
C GLY A 35 -16.36 -10.73 16.30
N VAL A 36 -15.74 -9.89 17.13
CA VAL A 36 -14.41 -9.30 16.89
C VAL A 36 -13.33 -10.36 16.68
N MET A 37 -13.46 -11.53 17.32
CA MET A 37 -12.48 -12.60 17.22
C MET A 37 -12.48 -13.29 15.84
N LEU A 38 -13.56 -13.15 15.06
CA LEU A 38 -13.62 -13.59 13.66
C LEU A 38 -12.97 -12.59 12.71
N THR A 39 -13.13 -11.29 12.96
CA THR A 39 -12.65 -10.24 12.04
C THR A 39 -11.18 -9.89 12.27
N LEU A 40 -10.68 -10.03 13.51
CA LEU A 40 -9.31 -9.71 13.89
C LEU A 40 -8.24 -10.43 13.04
N PRO A 41 -8.33 -11.75 12.77
CA PRO A 41 -7.36 -12.43 11.91
C PRO A 41 -7.27 -11.81 10.50
N TYR A 42 -8.41 -11.45 9.89
CA TYR A 42 -8.43 -10.84 8.55
C TYR A 42 -7.85 -9.42 8.53
N VAL A 43 -8.10 -8.63 9.58
CA VAL A 43 -7.47 -7.32 9.75
C VAL A 43 -5.96 -7.46 9.91
N CYS A 44 -5.49 -8.44 10.69
CA CYS A 44 -4.07 -8.76 10.82
C CYS A 44 -3.45 -9.18 9.47
N VAL A 45 -4.17 -9.96 8.65
CA VAL A 45 -3.71 -10.30 7.30
C VAL A 45 -3.53 -9.04 6.44
N GLY A 46 -4.54 -8.15 6.42
CA GLY A 46 -4.47 -6.91 5.63
C GLY A 46 -3.32 -5.99 6.06
N ILE A 47 -3.22 -5.70 7.36
CA ILE A 47 -2.15 -4.85 7.92
C ILE A 47 -0.78 -5.50 7.73
N GLY A 48 -0.66 -6.80 8.03
CA GLY A 48 0.57 -7.57 7.91
C GLY A 48 1.10 -7.58 6.49
N ALA A 49 0.24 -7.85 5.51
CA ALA A 49 0.60 -7.83 4.08
C ALA A 49 1.05 -6.43 3.63
N GLY A 50 0.35 -5.38 4.03
CA GLY A 50 0.70 -3.99 3.67
C GLY A 50 2.07 -3.57 4.21
N ILE A 51 2.31 -3.83 5.51
CA ILE A 51 3.61 -3.55 6.13
C ILE A 51 4.71 -4.42 5.51
N PHE A 52 4.46 -5.71 5.33
CA PHE A 52 5.46 -6.62 4.78
C PHE A 52 5.89 -6.24 3.36
N GLY A 53 4.93 -6.09 2.45
CA GLY A 53 5.21 -5.85 1.03
C GLY A 53 5.94 -4.53 0.77
N GLY A 54 5.48 -3.44 1.38
CA GLY A 54 6.09 -2.12 1.22
C GLY A 54 7.53 -2.05 1.77
N ASN A 55 7.75 -2.65 2.94
CA ASN A 55 9.07 -2.63 3.59
C ASN A 55 10.05 -3.62 2.95
N LEU A 56 9.59 -4.79 2.49
CA LEU A 56 10.43 -5.78 1.82
C LEU A 56 10.99 -5.24 0.50
N GLY A 57 10.12 -4.65 -0.35
CA GLY A 57 10.56 -4.06 -1.62
C GLY A 57 11.59 -2.94 -1.42
N THR A 58 11.38 -2.12 -0.38
CA THR A 58 12.33 -1.06 -0.01
C THR A 58 13.66 -1.63 0.48
N ALA A 59 13.64 -2.70 1.30
CA ALA A 59 14.84 -3.35 1.78
C ALA A 59 15.67 -3.99 0.64
N ILE A 60 15.00 -4.69 -0.29
CA ILE A 60 15.64 -5.29 -1.48
C ILE A 60 16.29 -4.20 -2.34
N ARG A 61 15.56 -3.12 -2.64
CA ARG A 61 16.08 -1.99 -3.43
C ARG A 61 17.33 -1.40 -2.78
N LEU A 62 17.28 -1.16 -1.46
CA LEU A 62 18.41 -0.54 -0.75
C LEU A 62 19.60 -1.50 -0.62
N HIS A 63 19.37 -2.81 -0.58
CA HIS A 63 20.43 -3.82 -0.63
C HIS A 63 21.11 -3.86 -2.01
N LEU A 64 20.33 -3.86 -3.11
CA LEU A 64 20.85 -3.83 -4.48
C LEU A 64 21.69 -2.59 -4.76
N ILE A 65 21.17 -1.41 -4.39
CA ILE A 65 21.87 -0.12 -4.52
C ILE A 65 23.17 -0.11 -3.72
N ARG A 66 23.23 -0.78 -2.57
CA ARG A 66 24.46 -0.87 -1.77
C ARG A 66 25.53 -1.77 -2.39
N LYS A 67 25.12 -2.86 -3.04
CA LYS A 67 26.03 -3.86 -3.57
C LYS A 67 26.77 -3.36 -4.82
N ASP A 68 26.16 -2.45 -5.57
CA ASP A 68 26.73 -1.88 -6.78
C ASP A 68 26.68 -0.34 -6.79
N PRO A 69 27.82 0.34 -6.58
CA PRO A 69 27.94 1.79 -6.65
C PRO A 69 27.54 2.39 -8.02
N LYS A 70 27.69 1.63 -9.11
CA LYS A 70 27.28 2.06 -10.45
C LYS A 70 25.76 2.06 -10.57
N LEU A 71 25.08 1.03 -10.04
CA LEU A 71 23.62 1.01 -9.96
C LEU A 71 23.08 2.13 -9.06
N ALA A 72 23.74 2.41 -7.94
CA ALA A 72 23.37 3.53 -7.07
C ALA A 72 23.40 4.86 -7.81
N LYS A 73 24.50 5.13 -8.53
CA LYS A 73 24.68 6.39 -9.26
C LYS A 73 23.68 6.52 -10.40
N ARG A 74 23.42 5.43 -11.15
CA ARG A 74 22.40 5.42 -12.21
C ARG A 74 20.99 5.67 -11.65
N ALA A 75 20.62 4.97 -10.58
CA ALA A 75 19.32 5.15 -9.94
C ALA A 75 19.12 6.58 -9.40
N GLU A 76 20.16 7.22 -8.88
CA GLU A 76 20.08 8.62 -8.45
C GLU A 76 19.90 9.60 -9.62
N ILE A 77 20.62 9.38 -10.73
CA ILE A 77 20.49 10.18 -11.95
C ILE A 77 19.07 10.03 -12.51
N GLU A 78 18.59 8.80 -12.68
CA GLU A 78 17.25 8.52 -13.19
C GLU A 78 16.15 9.06 -12.26
N ALA A 79 16.36 9.07 -10.95
CA ALA A 79 15.40 9.62 -9.99
C ALA A 79 15.31 11.16 -10.03
N LYS A 80 16.37 11.85 -10.49
CA LYS A 80 16.42 13.31 -10.62
C LYS A 80 16.18 13.82 -12.05
N ASP A 81 16.14 12.92 -13.03
CA ASP A 81 15.83 13.25 -14.43
C ASP A 81 14.38 13.74 -14.56
N GLU A 82 14.20 14.98 -15.00
CA GLU A 82 12.90 15.63 -15.18
C GLU A 82 11.97 14.83 -16.09
N ARG A 83 12.50 14.24 -17.17
CA ARG A 83 11.72 13.41 -18.09
C ARG A 83 11.21 12.16 -17.39
N ASN A 84 12.05 11.52 -16.58
CA ASN A 84 11.66 10.31 -15.87
C ASN A 84 10.63 10.63 -14.76
N ILE A 85 10.78 11.76 -14.08
CA ILE A 85 9.80 12.27 -13.11
C ILE A 85 8.45 12.51 -13.80
N ALA A 86 8.44 13.17 -14.96
CA ALA A 86 7.22 13.44 -15.72
C ALA A 86 6.53 12.13 -16.17
N ILE A 87 7.29 11.15 -16.68
CA ILE A 87 6.75 9.82 -17.05
C ILE A 87 6.16 9.12 -15.83
N SER A 88 6.88 9.08 -14.71
CA SER A 88 6.41 8.47 -13.46
C SER A 88 5.13 9.13 -12.95
N ASN A 89 5.06 10.46 -12.94
CA ASN A 89 3.87 11.18 -12.49
C ASN A 89 2.67 10.92 -13.41
N LYS A 90 2.88 10.89 -14.73
CA LYS A 90 1.84 10.53 -15.70
C LYS A 90 1.36 9.09 -15.52
N ALA A 91 2.27 8.15 -15.26
CA ALA A 91 1.93 6.76 -14.99
C ALA A 91 1.10 6.61 -13.71
N LYS A 92 1.48 7.32 -12.63
CA LYS A 92 0.71 7.35 -11.37
C LYS A 92 -0.68 7.95 -11.55
N ALA A 93 -0.80 9.03 -12.31
CA ALA A 93 -2.11 9.63 -12.63
C ALA A 93 -2.99 8.62 -13.39
N LYS A 94 -2.45 7.92 -14.39
CA LYS A 94 -3.23 6.91 -15.12
C LYS A 94 -3.61 5.70 -14.26
N ALA A 95 -2.72 5.29 -13.35
CA ALA A 95 -3.02 4.26 -12.37
C ALA A 95 -4.13 4.71 -11.41
N TYR A 96 -4.14 5.99 -10.99
CA TYR A 96 -5.21 6.55 -10.17
C TYR A 96 -6.57 6.49 -10.87
N ASP A 97 -6.64 6.90 -12.15
CA ASP A 97 -7.88 6.79 -12.94
C ASP A 97 -8.41 5.34 -12.95
N LEU A 98 -7.52 4.37 -13.08
CA LEU A 98 -7.88 2.95 -13.07
C LEU A 98 -8.32 2.48 -11.69
N VAL A 99 -7.66 2.92 -10.62
CA VAL A 99 -8.07 2.62 -9.23
C VAL A 99 -9.50 3.09 -8.99
N GLN A 100 -9.87 4.28 -9.45
CA GLN A 100 -11.24 4.80 -9.31
C GLN A 100 -12.28 3.93 -10.03
N ILE A 101 -11.98 3.48 -11.26
CA ILE A 101 -12.84 2.54 -11.98
C ILE A 101 -12.97 1.22 -11.22
N VAL A 102 -11.85 0.67 -10.75
CA VAL A 102 -11.82 -0.61 -10.01
C VAL A 102 -12.61 -0.51 -8.70
N PHE A 103 -12.49 0.59 -7.95
CA PHE A 103 -13.30 0.84 -6.75
C PHE A 103 -14.79 0.90 -7.08
N GLY A 104 -15.18 1.58 -8.15
CA GLY A 104 -16.57 1.63 -8.61
C GLY A 104 -17.13 0.25 -8.95
N VAL A 105 -16.36 -0.58 -9.69
CA VAL A 105 -16.75 -1.95 -10.03
C VAL A 105 -16.85 -2.83 -8.77
N LEU A 106 -15.90 -2.70 -7.83
CA LEU A 106 -15.92 -3.44 -6.57
C LEU A 106 -17.13 -3.08 -5.71
N LEU A 107 -17.45 -1.80 -5.59
CA LEU A 107 -18.63 -1.33 -4.85
C LEU A 107 -19.92 -1.89 -5.47
N LEU A 108 -20.05 -1.83 -6.79
CA LEU A 108 -21.21 -2.37 -7.49
C LEU A 108 -21.30 -3.89 -7.31
N ALA A 109 -20.19 -4.61 -7.45
CA ALA A 109 -20.15 -6.05 -7.22
C ALA A 109 -20.59 -6.38 -5.79
N PHE A 110 -20.05 -5.71 -4.78
CA PHE A 110 -20.35 -5.96 -3.37
C PHE A 110 -21.81 -5.64 -3.02
N ALA A 111 -22.37 -4.60 -3.63
CA ALA A 111 -23.79 -4.29 -3.50
C ALA A 111 -24.67 -5.39 -4.13
N LEU A 112 -24.29 -5.91 -5.30
CA LEU A 112 -25.04 -6.98 -5.98
C LEU A 112 -25.01 -8.31 -5.22
N ILE A 113 -23.88 -8.65 -4.60
CA ILE A 113 -23.77 -9.85 -3.75
C ILE A 113 -24.31 -9.63 -2.33
N GLN A 114 -24.96 -8.50 -2.06
CA GLN A 114 -25.60 -8.17 -0.79
C GLN A 114 -24.68 -8.32 0.43
N VAL A 115 -23.43 -7.86 0.29
CA VAL A 115 -22.50 -7.78 1.44
C VAL A 115 -23.04 -6.79 2.47
N ASP A 116 -22.71 -7.03 3.75
CA ASP A 116 -23.08 -6.16 4.87
C ASP A 116 -22.84 -4.67 4.59
N MET A 117 -23.86 -3.85 4.88
CA MET A 117 -23.85 -2.42 4.59
C MET A 117 -22.67 -1.67 5.22
N TYR A 118 -22.20 -2.11 6.40
CA TYR A 118 -21.02 -1.54 7.05
C TYR A 118 -19.73 -1.70 6.22
N VAL A 119 -19.59 -2.83 5.51
CA VAL A 119 -18.42 -3.08 4.63
C VAL A 119 -18.47 -2.17 3.41
N ILE A 120 -19.65 -2.05 2.79
CA ILE A 120 -19.87 -1.15 1.64
C ILE A 120 -19.57 0.30 2.05
N LEU A 121 -20.09 0.74 3.20
CA LEU A 121 -19.87 2.11 3.70
C LEU A 121 -18.39 2.37 4.02
N THR A 122 -17.68 1.37 4.54
CA THR A 122 -16.23 1.45 4.80
C THR A 122 -15.43 1.60 3.50
N LEU A 123 -15.81 0.87 2.44
CA LEU A 123 -15.19 1.02 1.11
C LEU A 123 -15.46 2.39 0.51
N VAL A 124 -16.70 2.89 0.61
CA VAL A 124 -17.05 4.24 0.16
C VAL A 124 -16.24 5.29 0.92
N ALA A 125 -16.10 5.16 2.24
CA ALA A 125 -15.31 6.09 3.04
C ALA A 125 -13.82 6.09 2.63
N ALA A 126 -13.25 4.91 2.33
CA ALA A 126 -11.88 4.79 1.85
C ALA A 126 -11.69 5.44 0.46
N ASP A 127 -12.64 5.25 -0.46
CA ASP A 127 -12.61 5.88 -1.78
C ASP A 127 -12.73 7.41 -1.69
N LEU A 128 -13.67 7.91 -0.88
CA LEU A 128 -13.80 9.35 -0.61
C LEU A 128 -12.52 9.94 0.00
N PHE A 129 -11.87 9.23 0.91
CA PHE A 129 -10.59 9.68 1.48
C PHE A 129 -9.51 9.85 0.40
N ILE A 130 -9.44 8.93 -0.56
CA ILE A 130 -8.52 9.01 -1.71
C ILE A 130 -8.87 10.22 -2.59
N VAL A 131 -10.15 10.41 -2.93
CA VAL A 131 -10.63 11.53 -3.75
C VAL A 131 -10.40 12.88 -3.07
N PHE A 132 -10.70 13.00 -1.78
CA PHE A 132 -10.43 14.22 -1.01
C PHE A 132 -8.94 14.51 -0.91
N SER A 133 -8.11 13.48 -0.76
CA SER A 133 -6.65 13.65 -0.78
C SER A 133 -6.18 14.20 -2.13
N MET A 134 -6.70 13.67 -3.25
CA MET A 134 -6.39 14.18 -4.59
C MET A 134 -6.79 15.66 -4.71
N ILE A 135 -8.02 16.02 -4.32
CA ILE A 135 -8.50 17.42 -4.38
C ILE A 135 -7.65 18.33 -3.50
N TYR A 136 -7.32 17.90 -2.29
CA TYR A 136 -6.47 18.65 -1.37
C TYR A 136 -5.08 18.92 -1.98
N TYR A 137 -4.42 17.88 -2.47
CA TYR A 137 -3.08 18.02 -3.07
C TYR A 137 -3.11 18.80 -4.39
N LEU A 138 -4.16 18.66 -5.20
CA LEU A 138 -4.36 19.47 -6.40
C LEU A 138 -4.44 20.95 -6.05
N ASN A 139 -5.32 21.31 -5.11
CA ASN A 139 -5.47 22.69 -4.65
C ASN A 139 -4.19 23.24 -4.01
N LYS A 140 -3.45 22.39 -3.28
CA LYS A 140 -2.17 22.77 -2.68
C LYS A 140 -1.14 23.07 -3.78
N TYR A 141 -0.95 22.16 -4.73
CA TYR A 141 0.07 22.32 -5.76
C TYR A 141 -0.26 23.42 -6.77
N GLN A 142 -1.54 23.71 -7.03
CA GLN A 142 -1.95 24.88 -7.82
C GLN A 142 -1.56 26.23 -7.18
N LYS A 143 -1.29 26.26 -5.87
CA LYS A 143 -0.84 27.47 -5.16
C LYS A 143 0.68 27.53 -4.99
N GLU A 144 1.33 26.38 -4.96
CA GLU A 144 2.79 26.26 -4.77
C GLU A 144 3.56 26.33 -6.09
N MET A 145 2.95 25.94 -7.21
CA MET A 145 3.51 25.95 -8.56
C MET A 145 2.79 26.98 -9.43
#